data_AF-A0A178M2K0-F1
#
_entry.id   AF-A0A178M2K0-F1
#
_cell.length_a   1.000
_cell.length_b   1.000
_cell.length_c   1.000
_cell.angle_alpha   90.00
_cell.angle_beta   90.00
_cell.angle_gamma   90.00
#
_symmetry.space_group_name_H-M   'P 1'
#
loop_
_entity.id
_entity.type
_entity.pdbx_description
1 polymer ?
#
loop_
_entity_poly.entity_id
_entity_poly.type
_entity_poly.pdbx_seq_one_letter_code
_entity_poly.pdbx_strand_id
1 'polypeptide(L)'
;MATVAAPNRHAASPSASPWTGTGHLIRLALRRDRVRLSVWVASLTLMMFYAPPAVRLAYPEEAQRQARVDLLKTPAGMMLGGPMFGGNETDLGAMIANELMLTLIVATSILAILTVVRHTRAEEESGAAELVLASVVGRYARTTAALTVVIGVNVVLAVAMTAAMATAGFSVADSAAMCLGVTAVATVFGAVAAVTAQMWRVGRAATGAAMAALALAAFVRGIGDVIDHSGSALSWFSPIAWAQQMRAFVDLRWWPLALLAGLTVGLVALAAVLEVRRQYDDGTVASRGERPDARPVCGVLGLHLILQRGQIIGWSVGLFVAGLAFGSMTKALIENAEENQLIARVISTQGTDGVYTTMTQFLAAAAGACVVSAVLRVYSDEQSGLGEVVLAGAVSRWVWLSTAVVSATLGAAVLMFFAGLGNGIGAGVTVGDLGTIAKLTLAGLGYVPALAVLAGVAALAVAVRQVWIGWSAVAFVVLSLYLGALLRLPRWLIDLSPVGRTTVPLDVPAPALIVMLVTATGLTVVAGFLYRQRDAV
;
A
#
# COMPACT_ATOMS: atom_id res chain seq x y z
N MET A 1 -56.18 42.00 36.58
CA MET A 1 -55.99 40.58 36.21
C MET A 1 -55.04 40.52 35.03
N ALA A 2 -53.76 40.23 35.26
CA ALA A 2 -52.79 40.01 34.20
C ALA A 2 -52.69 38.49 33.96
N THR A 3 -53.14 38.04 32.80
CA THR A 3 -53.04 36.65 32.35
C THR A 3 -51.57 36.31 32.06
N VAL A 4 -50.99 35.45 32.88
CA VAL A 4 -49.66 34.86 32.66
C VAL A 4 -49.78 33.90 31.47
N ALA A 5 -49.09 34.21 30.37
CA ALA A 5 -48.97 33.30 29.24
C ALA A 5 -48.16 32.06 29.68
N ALA A 6 -48.73 30.88 29.48
CA ALA A 6 -48.05 29.62 29.77
C ALA A 6 -46.75 29.50 28.96
N PRO A 7 -45.67 28.96 29.54
CA PRO A 7 -44.44 28.75 28.80
C PRO A 7 -44.70 27.77 27.64
N ASN A 8 -44.36 28.19 26.42
CA ASN A 8 -44.30 27.31 25.26
C ASN A 8 -43.38 26.14 25.61
N ARG A 9 -44.00 25.00 25.96
CA ARG A 9 -43.28 23.72 26.04
C ARG A 9 -42.63 23.55 24.67
N HIS A 10 -41.31 23.62 24.62
CA HIS A 10 -40.55 23.17 23.46
C HIS A 10 -40.97 21.71 23.24
N ALA A 11 -41.88 21.49 22.29
CA ALA A 11 -42.20 20.16 21.83
C ALA A 11 -40.87 19.59 21.32
N ALA A 12 -40.38 18.53 21.97
CA ALA A 12 -39.23 17.81 21.49
C ALA A 12 -39.49 17.49 20.01
N SER A 13 -38.63 17.98 19.12
CA SER A 13 -38.69 17.66 17.70
C SER A 13 -38.87 16.14 17.57
N PRO A 14 -39.75 15.66 16.67
CA PRO A 14 -40.02 14.24 16.52
C PRO A 14 -38.70 13.49 16.41
N SER A 15 -38.56 12.35 17.09
CA SER A 15 -37.31 11.60 17.15
C SER A 15 -36.82 11.30 15.75
N ALA A 16 -35.87 12.10 15.28
CA ALA A 16 -35.28 11.94 13.97
C ALA A 16 -34.71 10.52 13.89
N SER A 17 -35.02 9.81 12.80
CA SER A 17 -34.47 8.48 12.54
C SER A 17 -32.95 8.52 12.77
N PRO A 18 -32.33 7.47 13.32
CA PRO A 18 -30.88 7.45 13.53
C PRO A 18 -30.07 7.49 12.21
N TRP A 19 -30.76 7.45 11.06
CA TRP A 19 -30.26 7.59 9.70
C TRP A 19 -30.56 8.96 9.05
N THR A 20 -31.06 9.93 9.82
CA THR A 20 -31.40 11.25 9.29
C THR A 20 -30.14 11.93 8.76
N GLY A 21 -30.19 12.50 7.56
CA GLY A 21 -29.06 13.19 6.94
C GLY A 21 -28.12 12.32 6.08
N THR A 22 -28.26 10.99 6.05
CA THR A 22 -27.37 10.10 5.26
C THR A 22 -27.29 10.50 3.78
N GLY A 23 -28.42 10.80 3.14
CA GLY A 23 -28.43 11.21 1.72
C GLY A 23 -27.65 12.50 1.43
N HIS A 24 -27.68 13.46 2.35
CA HIS A 24 -26.90 14.70 2.23
C HIS A 24 -25.40 14.42 2.39
N LEU A 25 -25.04 13.55 3.33
CA LEU A 25 -23.64 13.13 3.53
C LEU A 25 -23.10 12.35 2.33
N ILE A 26 -23.89 11.45 1.72
CA ILE A 26 -23.51 10.75 0.49
C ILE A 26 -23.23 11.77 -0.63
N ARG A 27 -24.14 12.73 -0.83
CA ARG A 27 -23.96 13.78 -1.85
C ARG A 27 -22.72 14.62 -1.58
N LEU A 28 -22.46 14.99 -0.33
CA LEU A 28 -21.27 15.76 0.07
C LEU A 28 -19.99 14.95 -0.18
N ALA A 29 -19.94 13.69 0.24
CA ALA A 29 -18.81 12.80 0.04
C ALA A 29 -18.48 12.64 -1.45
N LEU A 30 -19.49 12.40 -2.30
CA LEU A 30 -19.32 12.30 -3.75
C LEU A 30 -18.81 13.60 -4.37
N ARG A 31 -19.29 14.77 -3.92
CA ARG A 31 -18.80 16.07 -4.41
C ARG A 31 -17.35 16.33 -4.00
N ARG A 32 -17.00 16.04 -2.74
CA ARG A 32 -15.65 16.24 -2.18
C ARG A 32 -14.63 15.31 -2.83
N ASP A 33 -15.04 14.07 -3.13
CA ASP A 33 -14.13 13.04 -3.60
C ASP A 33 -14.25 12.78 -5.12
N ARG A 34 -15.03 13.57 -5.88
CA ARG A 34 -15.28 13.35 -7.32
C ARG A 34 -14.01 13.12 -8.14
N VAL A 35 -12.99 13.96 -7.97
CA VAL A 35 -11.74 13.84 -8.74
C VAL A 35 -11.00 12.57 -8.34
N ARG A 36 -10.87 12.34 -7.03
CA ARG A 36 -10.18 11.16 -6.49
C ARG A 36 -10.86 9.88 -6.94
N LEU A 37 -12.18 9.75 -6.75
CA LEU A 37 -12.94 8.56 -7.13
C LEU A 37 -12.94 8.36 -8.65
N SER A 38 -13.12 9.42 -9.45
CA SER A 38 -13.06 9.30 -10.92
C SER A 38 -11.69 8.85 -11.40
N VAL A 39 -10.60 9.37 -10.83
CA VAL A 39 -9.24 8.94 -11.18
C VAL A 39 -9.04 7.46 -10.83
N TRP A 40 -9.45 7.02 -9.63
CA TRP A 40 -9.35 5.60 -9.25
C TRP A 40 -10.17 4.68 -10.16
N VAL A 41 -11.42 5.04 -10.42
CA VAL A 41 -12.31 4.27 -11.31
C VAL A 41 -11.72 4.22 -12.72
N ALA A 42 -11.28 5.35 -13.25
CA ALA A 42 -10.68 5.42 -14.57
C ALA A 42 -9.38 4.60 -14.67
N SER A 43 -8.46 4.74 -13.71
CA SER A 43 -7.18 4.02 -13.72
C SER A 43 -7.35 2.51 -13.62
N LEU A 44 -8.21 2.01 -12.72
CA LEU A 44 -8.44 0.57 -12.57
C LEU A 44 -9.20 -0.02 -13.76
N THR A 45 -10.18 0.71 -14.30
CA THR A 45 -10.89 0.29 -15.51
C THR A 45 -9.96 0.30 -16.73
N LEU A 46 -9.11 1.32 -16.86
CA LEU A 46 -8.13 1.41 -17.94
C LEU A 46 -7.10 0.27 -17.87
N MET A 47 -6.65 -0.09 -16.67
CA MET A 47 -5.77 -1.24 -16.47
C MET A 47 -6.44 -2.53 -16.95
N MET A 48 -7.71 -2.74 -16.62
CA MET A 48 -8.48 -3.90 -17.10
C MET A 48 -8.67 -3.88 -18.62
N PHE A 49 -8.97 -2.72 -19.19
CA PHE A 49 -9.10 -2.55 -20.64
C PHE A 49 -7.80 -2.81 -21.41
N TYR A 50 -6.67 -2.35 -20.85
CA TYR A 50 -5.35 -2.45 -21.49
C TYR A 50 -4.73 -3.85 -21.39
N ALA A 51 -5.05 -4.62 -20.34
CA ALA A 51 -4.35 -5.87 -20.08
C ALA A 51 -4.49 -6.93 -21.19
N PRO A 52 -5.68 -7.23 -21.76
CA PRO A 52 -5.77 -8.23 -22.83
C PRO A 52 -4.92 -7.95 -24.08
N PRO A 53 -4.99 -6.76 -24.71
CA PRO A 53 -4.16 -6.48 -25.87
C PRO A 53 -2.67 -6.48 -25.52
N ALA A 54 -2.30 -6.03 -24.31
CA ALA A 54 -0.92 -6.08 -23.84
C ALA A 54 -0.40 -7.52 -23.72
N VAL A 55 -1.19 -8.44 -23.15
CA VAL A 55 -0.81 -9.86 -23.04
C VAL A 55 -0.70 -10.50 -24.43
N ARG A 56 -1.63 -10.23 -25.34
CA ARG A 56 -1.58 -10.74 -26.72
C ARG A 56 -0.34 -10.24 -27.48
N LEU A 57 0.04 -8.99 -27.27
CA LEU A 57 1.21 -8.40 -27.91
C LEU A 57 2.52 -8.94 -27.33
N ALA A 58 2.56 -9.16 -26.01
CA ALA A 58 3.74 -9.65 -25.32
C ALA A 58 3.97 -11.15 -25.51
N TYR A 59 2.90 -11.94 -25.67
CA TYR A 59 2.95 -13.40 -25.78
C TYR A 59 2.06 -13.90 -26.94
N PRO A 60 2.42 -13.58 -28.21
CA PRO A 60 1.64 -13.98 -29.39
C PRO A 60 1.57 -15.49 -29.59
N GLU A 61 2.63 -16.23 -29.25
CA GLU A 61 2.72 -17.67 -29.47
C GLU A 61 2.30 -18.48 -28.23
N GLU A 62 1.74 -19.67 -28.47
CA GLU A 62 1.32 -20.59 -27.40
C GLU A 62 2.50 -21.03 -26.53
N ALA A 63 3.65 -21.33 -27.15
CA ALA A 63 4.85 -21.74 -26.43
C ALA A 63 5.34 -20.66 -25.45
N GLN A 64 5.24 -19.38 -25.82
CA GLN A 64 5.59 -18.25 -24.96
C GLN A 64 4.60 -18.09 -23.79
N ARG A 65 3.32 -18.38 -24.02
CA ARG A 65 2.30 -18.41 -22.96
C ARG A 65 2.53 -19.58 -22.01
N GLN A 66 2.93 -20.74 -22.51
CA GLN A 66 3.25 -21.90 -21.69
C GLN A 66 4.47 -21.65 -20.79
N ALA A 67 5.57 -21.13 -21.35
CA ALA A 67 6.76 -20.75 -20.56
C ALA A 67 6.43 -19.74 -19.44
N ARG A 68 5.50 -18.81 -19.72
CA ARG A 68 4.99 -17.87 -18.72
C ARG A 68 4.19 -18.57 -17.62
N VAL A 69 3.31 -19.50 -17.98
CA VAL A 69 2.55 -20.30 -17.02
C VAL A 69 3.48 -21.07 -16.10
N ASP A 70 4.54 -21.68 -16.65
CA ASP A 70 5.48 -22.48 -15.87
C ASP A 70 6.32 -21.60 -14.92
N LEU A 71 6.65 -20.37 -15.30
CA LEU A 71 7.25 -19.38 -14.40
C LEU A 71 6.31 -18.99 -13.24
N LEU A 72 5.01 -18.90 -13.50
CA LEU A 72 4.00 -18.53 -12.49
C LEU A 72 3.58 -19.69 -11.58
N LYS A 73 3.85 -20.95 -11.97
CA LYS A 73 3.71 -22.14 -11.11
C LYS A 73 4.74 -22.22 -9.99
N THR A 74 5.70 -21.28 -9.93
CA THR A 74 6.60 -21.16 -8.80
C THR A 74 5.83 -20.77 -7.53
N PRO A 75 6.26 -21.18 -6.32
CA PRO A 75 5.58 -20.82 -5.07
C PRO A 75 5.33 -19.31 -4.93
N ALA A 76 6.29 -18.47 -5.30
CA ALA A 76 6.11 -17.02 -5.31
C ALA A 76 5.20 -16.52 -6.44
N GLY A 77 5.25 -17.14 -7.62
CA GLY A 77 4.29 -16.87 -8.70
C GLY A 77 2.85 -17.13 -8.28
N MET A 78 2.58 -18.27 -7.62
CA MET A 78 1.26 -18.63 -7.09
C MET A 78 0.82 -17.74 -5.92
N MET A 79 1.76 -17.33 -5.05
CA MET A 79 1.46 -16.34 -4.02
C MET A 79 1.03 -14.99 -4.61
N LEU A 80 1.63 -14.55 -5.72
CA LEU A 80 1.40 -13.21 -6.29
C LEU A 80 0.28 -13.16 -7.33
N GLY A 81 0.16 -14.15 -8.20
CA GLY A 81 -0.94 -14.25 -9.17
C GLY A 81 -2.16 -14.86 -8.50
N GLY A 82 -2.05 -16.11 -8.10
CA GLY A 82 -3.16 -16.87 -7.55
C GLY A 82 -3.06 -18.35 -7.90
N PRO A 83 -4.08 -19.12 -7.50
CA PRO A 83 -4.21 -20.50 -7.87
C PRO A 83 -4.53 -20.61 -9.37
N MET A 84 -3.73 -21.39 -10.08
CA MET A 84 -3.97 -21.70 -11.48
C MET A 84 -5.08 -22.76 -11.58
N PHE A 85 -6.28 -22.31 -11.94
CA PHE A 85 -7.42 -23.20 -12.14
C PHE A 85 -7.50 -23.67 -13.61
N GLY A 86 -7.86 -24.94 -13.79
CA GLY A 86 -8.22 -25.50 -15.11
C GLY A 86 -7.08 -26.21 -15.82
N GLY A 87 -7.42 -26.91 -16.91
CA GLY A 87 -6.45 -27.67 -17.72
C GLY A 87 -5.89 -26.91 -18.94
N ASN A 88 -6.39 -25.71 -19.23
CA ASN A 88 -5.96 -24.89 -20.38
C ASN A 88 -5.51 -23.50 -19.91
N GLU A 89 -4.39 -23.49 -19.18
CA GLU A 89 -3.84 -22.34 -18.46
C GLU A 89 -3.33 -21.21 -19.37
N THR A 90 -3.19 -21.48 -20.67
CA THR A 90 -2.77 -20.55 -21.72
C THR A 90 -3.93 -19.75 -22.32
N ASP A 91 -5.17 -20.04 -21.94
CA ASP A 91 -6.30 -19.23 -22.35
C ASP A 91 -6.21 -17.82 -21.75
N LEU A 92 -6.43 -16.81 -22.59
CA LEU A 92 -6.19 -15.42 -22.23
C LEU A 92 -7.09 -14.97 -21.08
N GLY A 93 -8.32 -15.51 -20.99
CA GLY A 93 -9.26 -15.19 -19.91
C GLY A 93 -8.75 -15.70 -18.56
N ALA A 94 -8.29 -16.96 -18.52
CA ALA A 94 -7.70 -17.57 -17.34
C ALA A 94 -6.40 -16.86 -16.91
N MET A 95 -5.54 -16.48 -17.86
CA MET A 95 -4.31 -15.72 -17.58
C MET A 95 -4.61 -14.35 -16.94
N ILE A 96 -5.57 -13.61 -17.51
CA ILE A 96 -5.99 -12.31 -16.98
C ILE A 96 -6.59 -12.45 -15.59
N ALA A 97 -7.46 -13.45 -15.39
CA ALA A 97 -8.08 -13.73 -14.11
C ALA A 97 -7.04 -14.08 -13.05
N ASN A 98 -6.06 -14.93 -13.37
CA ASN A 98 -5.03 -15.30 -12.42
C ASN A 98 -4.14 -14.11 -12.03
N GLU A 99 -3.70 -13.30 -12.98
CA GLU A 99 -2.70 -12.27 -12.69
C GLU A 99 -3.28 -10.97 -12.13
N LEU A 100 -4.39 -10.50 -12.69
CA LEU A 100 -4.92 -9.19 -12.33
C LEU A 100 -5.85 -9.24 -11.14
N MET A 101 -6.45 -10.38 -10.83
CA MET A 101 -7.49 -10.44 -9.79
C MET A 101 -6.94 -10.03 -8.43
N LEU A 102 -5.77 -10.54 -8.01
CA LEU A 102 -5.18 -10.13 -6.74
C LEU A 102 -4.81 -8.64 -6.74
N THR A 103 -4.14 -8.16 -7.80
CA THR A 103 -3.74 -6.74 -7.92
C THR A 103 -4.95 -5.81 -7.84
N LEU A 104 -6.03 -6.15 -8.55
CA LEU A 104 -7.27 -5.39 -8.54
C LEU A 104 -7.98 -5.49 -7.18
N ILE A 105 -8.02 -6.66 -6.54
CA ILE A 105 -8.55 -6.82 -5.18
C ILE A 105 -7.80 -5.92 -4.21
N VAL A 106 -6.47 -5.93 -4.22
CA VAL A 106 -5.66 -5.12 -3.33
C VAL A 106 -5.91 -3.63 -3.58
N ALA A 107 -5.87 -3.20 -4.84
CA ALA A 107 -6.05 -1.79 -5.20
C ALA A 107 -7.46 -1.27 -4.84
N THR A 108 -8.51 -2.03 -5.17
CA THR A 108 -9.91 -1.68 -4.84
C THR A 108 -10.18 -1.74 -3.33
N SER A 109 -9.58 -2.70 -2.62
CA SER A 109 -9.66 -2.78 -1.15
C SER A 109 -8.98 -1.59 -0.48
N ILE A 110 -7.80 -1.18 -0.96
CA ILE A 110 -7.12 0.03 -0.47
C ILE A 110 -8.01 1.27 -0.66
N LEU A 111 -8.62 1.42 -1.85
CA LEU A 111 -9.56 2.50 -2.12
C LEU A 111 -10.74 2.48 -1.14
N ALA A 112 -11.34 1.31 -0.93
CA ALA A 112 -12.47 1.12 -0.01
C ALA A 112 -12.08 1.50 1.42
N ILE A 113 -10.97 0.95 1.95
CA ILE A 113 -10.45 1.23 3.30
C ILE A 113 -10.22 2.73 3.48
N LEU A 114 -9.48 3.37 2.56
CA LEU A 114 -9.16 4.79 2.66
C LEU A 114 -10.41 5.67 2.55
N THR A 115 -11.42 5.24 1.80
CA THR A 115 -12.67 5.99 1.66
C THR A 115 -13.52 5.89 2.92
N VAL A 116 -13.65 4.70 3.51
CA VAL A 116 -14.39 4.52 4.78
C VAL A 116 -13.73 5.33 5.89
N VAL A 117 -12.42 5.19 6.10
CA VAL A 117 -11.73 5.91 7.19
C VAL A 117 -11.77 7.42 7.00
N ARG A 118 -11.65 7.91 5.75
CA ARG A 118 -11.72 9.34 5.41
C ARG A 118 -13.06 9.97 5.81
N HIS A 119 -14.17 9.28 5.58
CA HIS A 119 -15.53 9.77 5.87
C HIS A 119 -16.05 9.33 7.25
N THR A 120 -15.21 8.71 8.07
CA THR A 120 -15.53 8.31 9.45
C THR A 120 -14.49 8.88 10.41
N ARG A 121 -13.44 8.11 10.75
CA ARG A 121 -12.51 8.45 11.82
C ARG A 121 -11.63 9.67 11.51
N ALA A 122 -11.27 9.92 10.25
CA ALA A 122 -10.49 11.11 9.90
C ALA A 122 -11.30 12.42 10.04
N GLU A 123 -12.61 12.37 9.82
CA GLU A 123 -13.48 13.51 10.06
C GLU A 123 -13.74 13.75 11.56
N GLU A 124 -13.69 12.70 12.38
CA GLU A 124 -13.73 12.83 13.84
C GLU A 124 -12.44 13.46 14.37
N GLU A 125 -11.29 12.97 13.91
CA GLU A 125 -9.97 13.47 14.30
C GLU A 125 -9.75 14.93 13.90
N SER A 126 -10.35 15.40 12.80
CA SER A 126 -10.26 16.80 12.36
C SER A 126 -11.29 17.73 13.01
N GLY A 127 -12.18 17.22 13.88
CA GLY A 127 -13.27 18.00 14.48
C GLY A 127 -14.42 18.34 13.53
N ALA A 128 -14.28 18.06 12.22
CA ALA A 128 -15.33 18.33 11.24
C ALA A 128 -16.61 17.56 11.53
N ALA A 129 -16.49 16.35 12.07
CA ALA A 129 -17.62 15.54 12.48
C ALA A 129 -18.43 16.14 13.63
N GLU A 130 -17.83 16.93 14.53
CA GLU A 130 -18.55 17.59 15.63
C GLU A 130 -19.52 18.63 15.08
N LEU A 131 -19.05 19.43 14.11
CA LEU A 131 -19.86 20.44 13.43
C LEU A 131 -21.03 19.80 12.67
N VAL A 132 -20.80 18.64 12.06
CA VAL A 132 -21.84 17.89 11.35
C VAL A 132 -22.85 17.28 12.33
N LEU A 133 -22.40 16.71 13.46
CA LEU A 133 -23.27 16.14 14.48
C LEU A 133 -24.04 17.19 15.30
N ALA A 134 -23.57 18.45 15.32
CA ALA A 134 -24.33 19.57 15.86
C ALA A 134 -25.54 19.97 14.98
N SER A 135 -25.64 19.44 13.76
CA SER A 135 -26.78 19.61 12.87
C SER A 135 -27.78 18.44 12.98
N VAL A 136 -28.86 18.45 12.19
CA VAL A 136 -29.90 17.39 12.21
C VAL A 136 -29.41 16.12 11.48
N VAL A 137 -28.37 15.48 12.03
CA VAL A 137 -27.74 14.27 11.51
C VAL A 137 -27.82 13.16 12.56
N GLY A 138 -28.34 12.01 12.16
CA GLY A 138 -28.47 10.84 13.03
C GLY A 138 -27.12 10.16 13.29
N ARG A 139 -27.03 9.43 14.42
CA ARG A 139 -25.80 8.77 14.88
C ARG A 139 -25.13 7.92 13.80
N TYR A 140 -25.90 7.05 13.12
CA TYR A 140 -25.35 6.11 12.14
C TYR A 140 -25.22 6.68 10.72
N ALA A 141 -25.64 7.94 10.50
CA ALA A 141 -25.72 8.52 9.17
C ALA A 141 -24.34 8.61 8.49
N ARG A 142 -23.27 8.86 9.26
CA ARG A 142 -21.90 8.98 8.75
C ARG A 142 -21.33 7.63 8.29
N THR A 143 -21.37 6.62 9.17
CA THR A 143 -20.89 5.26 8.85
C THR A 143 -21.65 4.66 7.66
N THR A 144 -22.98 4.84 7.60
CA THR A 144 -23.73 4.38 6.41
C THR A 144 -23.48 5.18 5.17
N ALA A 145 -23.32 6.50 5.25
CA ALA A 145 -22.97 7.29 4.08
C ALA A 145 -21.64 6.80 3.50
N ALA A 146 -20.63 6.59 4.35
CA ALA A 146 -19.32 6.07 3.94
C ALA A 146 -19.41 4.68 3.28
N LEU A 147 -20.11 3.73 3.91
CA LEU A 147 -20.30 2.38 3.37
C LEU A 147 -21.11 2.40 2.06
N THR A 148 -22.16 3.22 1.98
CA THR A 148 -22.99 3.35 0.77
C THR A 148 -22.18 3.91 -0.40
N VAL A 149 -21.34 4.91 -0.16
CA VAL A 149 -20.44 5.46 -1.18
C VAL A 149 -19.47 4.39 -1.67
N VAL A 150 -18.86 3.61 -0.77
CA VAL A 150 -17.95 2.53 -1.15
C VAL A 150 -18.64 1.44 -1.97
N ILE A 151 -19.83 1.00 -1.54
CA ILE A 151 -20.64 0.04 -2.30
C ILE A 151 -20.98 0.60 -3.69
N GLY A 152 -21.40 1.86 -3.77
CA GLY A 152 -21.71 2.53 -5.05
C GLY A 152 -20.50 2.60 -5.99
N VAL A 153 -19.33 2.97 -5.47
CA VAL A 153 -18.07 3.00 -6.24
C VAL A 153 -17.68 1.60 -6.71
N ASN A 154 -17.82 0.59 -5.85
CA ASN A 154 -17.55 -0.81 -6.19
C ASN A 154 -18.51 -1.35 -7.25
N VAL A 155 -19.79 -0.98 -7.22
CA VAL A 155 -20.76 -1.32 -8.29
C VAL A 155 -20.35 -0.67 -9.62
N VAL A 156 -19.98 0.62 -9.60
CA VAL A 156 -19.50 1.32 -10.80
C VAL A 156 -18.24 0.66 -11.37
N LEU A 157 -17.27 0.31 -10.51
CA LEU A 157 -16.07 -0.44 -10.90
C LEU A 157 -16.43 -1.79 -11.52
N ALA A 158 -17.31 -2.57 -10.88
CA ALA A 158 -17.70 -3.89 -11.37
C ALA A 158 -18.29 -3.79 -12.78
N VAL A 159 -19.21 -2.85 -13.00
CA VAL A 159 -19.85 -2.63 -14.31
C VAL A 159 -18.83 -2.13 -15.34
N ALA A 160 -18.02 -1.12 -15.00
CA ALA A 160 -17.06 -0.53 -15.92
C ALA A 160 -15.96 -1.52 -16.35
N MET A 161 -15.41 -2.29 -15.41
CA MET A 161 -14.40 -3.32 -15.68
C MET A 161 -14.98 -4.50 -16.46
N THR A 162 -16.22 -4.92 -16.17
CA THR A 162 -16.92 -5.95 -16.96
C THR A 162 -17.13 -5.49 -18.39
N ALA A 163 -17.57 -4.24 -18.59
CA ALA A 163 -17.74 -3.66 -19.92
C ALA A 163 -16.39 -3.57 -20.67
N ALA A 164 -15.30 -3.20 -19.98
CA ALA A 164 -13.96 -3.17 -20.54
C ALA A 164 -13.46 -4.55 -20.99
N MET A 165 -13.81 -5.62 -20.28
CA MET A 165 -13.50 -6.99 -20.71
C MET A 165 -14.38 -7.44 -21.88
N ALA A 166 -15.67 -7.10 -21.84
CA ALA A 166 -16.59 -7.44 -22.92
C ALA A 166 -16.18 -6.80 -24.26
N THR A 167 -15.68 -5.55 -24.26
CA THR A 167 -15.17 -4.90 -25.48
C THR A 167 -13.90 -5.55 -26.04
N ALA A 168 -13.14 -6.26 -25.21
CA ALA A 168 -11.98 -7.06 -25.63
C ALA A 168 -12.35 -8.47 -26.13
N GLY A 169 -13.66 -8.78 -26.20
CA GLY A 169 -14.19 -10.04 -26.74
C GLY A 169 -14.32 -11.17 -25.73
N PHE A 170 -14.22 -10.88 -24.43
CA PHE A 170 -14.40 -11.89 -23.38
C PHE A 170 -15.88 -12.13 -23.05
N SER A 171 -16.17 -13.34 -22.55
CA SER A 171 -17.46 -13.71 -21.98
C SER A 171 -17.92 -12.69 -20.94
N VAL A 172 -19.13 -12.14 -21.12
CA VAL A 172 -19.71 -11.16 -20.18
C VAL A 172 -19.96 -11.79 -18.81
N ALA A 173 -20.41 -13.05 -18.76
CA ALA A 173 -20.71 -13.74 -17.52
C ALA A 173 -19.45 -13.99 -16.68
N ASP A 174 -18.36 -14.45 -17.30
CA ASP A 174 -17.08 -14.68 -16.62
C ASP A 174 -16.43 -13.35 -16.21
N SER A 175 -16.47 -12.36 -17.10
CA SER A 175 -15.97 -11.01 -16.81
C SER A 175 -16.71 -10.40 -15.61
N ALA A 176 -18.04 -10.55 -15.57
CA ALA A 176 -18.87 -10.06 -14.48
C ALA A 176 -18.54 -10.79 -13.18
N ALA A 177 -18.38 -12.11 -13.21
CA ALA A 177 -18.03 -12.90 -12.04
C ALA A 177 -16.67 -12.49 -11.45
N MET A 178 -15.65 -12.30 -12.30
CA MET A 178 -14.34 -11.81 -11.86
C MET A 178 -14.46 -10.42 -11.23
N CYS A 179 -15.11 -9.48 -11.90
CA CYS A 179 -15.21 -8.10 -11.43
C CYS A 179 -16.09 -7.95 -10.18
N LEU A 180 -17.15 -8.75 -10.06
CA LEU A 180 -17.98 -8.83 -8.85
C LEU A 180 -17.20 -9.46 -7.69
N GLY A 181 -16.42 -10.52 -7.93
CA GLY A 181 -15.54 -11.10 -6.93
C GLY A 181 -14.54 -10.07 -6.38
N VAL A 182 -13.86 -9.34 -7.29
CA VAL A 182 -12.91 -8.27 -6.93
C VAL A 182 -13.57 -7.23 -6.03
N THR A 183 -14.71 -6.70 -6.46
CA THR A 183 -15.39 -5.58 -5.79
C THR A 183 -16.14 -6.01 -4.53
N ALA A 184 -16.59 -7.26 -4.45
CA ALA A 184 -17.15 -7.85 -3.23
C ALA A 184 -16.09 -7.96 -2.13
N VAL A 185 -14.87 -8.41 -2.46
CA VAL A 185 -13.75 -8.43 -1.50
C VAL A 185 -13.39 -7.01 -1.07
N ALA A 186 -13.33 -6.05 -1.99
CA ALA A 186 -13.13 -4.64 -1.63
C ALA A 186 -14.20 -4.12 -0.66
N THR A 187 -15.44 -4.58 -0.82
CA THR A 187 -16.55 -4.24 0.09
C THR A 187 -16.38 -4.87 1.47
N VAL A 188 -15.91 -6.13 1.54
CA VAL A 188 -15.51 -6.78 2.81
C VAL A 188 -14.45 -5.93 3.52
N PHE A 189 -13.40 -5.50 2.84
CA PHE A 189 -12.35 -4.68 3.46
C PHE A 189 -12.80 -3.25 3.79
N GLY A 190 -13.76 -2.69 3.05
CA GLY A 190 -14.49 -1.49 3.47
C GLY A 190 -15.24 -1.68 4.78
N ALA A 191 -15.90 -2.83 4.96
CA ALA A 191 -16.57 -3.17 6.22
C ALA A 191 -15.56 -3.43 7.36
N VAL A 192 -14.42 -4.08 7.09
CA VAL A 192 -13.31 -4.19 8.05
C VAL A 192 -12.84 -2.79 8.48
N ALA A 193 -12.67 -1.86 7.53
CA ALA A 193 -12.29 -0.49 7.84
C ALA A 193 -13.33 0.25 8.71
N ALA A 194 -14.62 -0.06 8.55
CA ALA A 194 -15.66 0.47 9.44
C ALA A 194 -15.51 -0.09 10.87
N VAL A 195 -15.22 -1.39 11.01
CA VAL A 195 -14.93 -2.01 12.33
C VAL A 195 -13.69 -1.39 12.95
N THR A 196 -12.58 -1.26 12.21
CA THR A 196 -11.34 -0.68 12.76
C THR A 196 -11.48 0.81 13.06
N ALA A 197 -12.31 1.55 12.33
CA ALA A 197 -12.64 2.94 12.62
C ALA A 197 -13.38 3.11 13.97
N GLN A 198 -14.14 2.11 14.40
CA GLN A 198 -14.74 2.10 15.74
C GLN A 198 -13.75 1.67 16.82
N MET A 199 -12.82 0.77 16.49
CA MET A 199 -11.85 0.23 17.44
C MET A 199 -10.78 1.25 17.87
N TRP A 200 -10.27 2.06 16.94
CA TRP A 200 -9.18 3.00 17.22
C TRP A 200 -9.62 4.47 17.15
N ARG A 201 -9.09 5.29 18.07
CA ARG A 201 -9.31 6.75 18.11
C ARG A 201 -8.56 7.52 17.00
N VAL A 202 -7.53 6.95 16.39
CA VAL A 202 -6.72 7.65 15.38
C VAL A 202 -6.96 7.04 14.01
N GLY A 203 -7.30 7.86 13.00
CA GLY A 203 -7.61 7.39 11.65
C GLY A 203 -6.45 6.62 11.01
N ARG A 204 -5.22 7.04 11.30
CA ARG A 204 -4.01 6.31 10.87
C ARG A 204 -3.91 4.90 11.44
N ALA A 205 -4.26 4.71 12.71
CA ALA A 205 -4.25 3.39 13.35
C ALA A 205 -5.36 2.49 12.79
N ALA A 206 -6.57 3.04 12.61
CA ALA A 206 -7.68 2.32 11.98
C ALA A 206 -7.36 1.89 10.54
N THR A 207 -6.77 2.79 9.75
CA THR A 207 -6.30 2.48 8.38
C THR A 207 -5.23 1.39 8.41
N GLY A 208 -4.22 1.54 9.27
CA GLY A 208 -3.13 0.57 9.40
C GLY A 208 -3.63 -0.83 9.77
N ALA A 209 -4.57 -0.93 10.72
CA ALA A 209 -5.18 -2.20 11.11
C ALA A 209 -5.97 -2.85 9.97
N ALA A 210 -6.75 -2.06 9.20
CA ALA A 210 -7.49 -2.58 8.05
C ALA A 210 -6.56 -3.02 6.91
N MET A 211 -5.50 -2.27 6.64
CA MET A 211 -4.47 -2.66 5.66
C MET A 211 -3.72 -3.91 6.10
N ALA A 212 -3.42 -4.05 7.40
CA ALA A 212 -2.79 -5.25 7.95
C ALA A 212 -3.70 -6.48 7.81
N ALA A 213 -5.01 -6.33 8.03
CA ALA A 213 -5.99 -7.40 7.79
C ALA A 213 -6.04 -7.81 6.31
N LEU A 214 -5.99 -6.84 5.38
CA LEU A 214 -5.88 -7.10 3.94
C LEU A 214 -4.60 -7.87 3.58
N ALA A 215 -3.46 -7.42 4.08
CA ALA A 215 -2.17 -8.08 3.86
C ALA A 215 -2.16 -9.51 4.43
N LEU A 216 -2.70 -9.70 5.65
CA LEU A 216 -2.82 -11.01 6.27
C LEU A 216 -3.73 -11.94 5.46
N ALA A 217 -4.87 -11.46 4.99
CA ALA A 217 -5.77 -12.24 4.14
C ALA A 217 -5.10 -12.65 2.83
N ALA A 218 -4.31 -11.76 2.21
CA ALA A 218 -3.54 -12.07 1.01
C ALA A 218 -2.44 -13.11 1.29
N PHE A 219 -1.80 -13.04 2.46
CA PHE A 219 -0.75 -13.96 2.88
C PHE A 219 -1.29 -15.36 3.21
N VAL A 220 -2.37 -15.45 4.00
CA VAL A 220 -3.05 -16.71 4.32
C VAL A 220 -3.52 -17.40 3.05
N ARG A 221 -4.11 -16.64 2.11
CA ARG A 221 -4.46 -17.14 0.78
C ARG A 221 -3.23 -17.66 0.05
N GLY A 222 -2.19 -16.84 -0.08
CA GLY A 222 -0.98 -17.19 -0.82
C GLY A 222 -0.32 -18.48 -0.30
N ILE A 223 -0.19 -18.64 1.02
CA ILE A 223 0.31 -19.89 1.62
C ILE A 223 -0.61 -21.07 1.25
N GLY A 224 -1.92 -20.87 1.38
CA GLY A 224 -2.89 -21.91 1.08
C GLY A 224 -2.85 -22.37 -0.39
N ASP A 225 -2.62 -21.45 -1.32
CA ASP A 225 -2.53 -21.75 -2.76
C ASP A 225 -1.19 -22.39 -3.14
N VAL A 226 -0.12 -22.16 -2.37
CA VAL A 226 1.15 -22.89 -2.53
C VAL A 226 1.03 -24.34 -2.05
N ILE A 227 0.24 -24.61 -1.00
CA ILE A 227 0.04 -25.97 -0.48
C ILE A 227 -0.76 -26.82 -1.47
N ASP A 228 -1.84 -26.26 -2.02
CA ASP A 228 -2.67 -26.90 -3.04
C ASP A 228 -3.06 -25.85 -4.07
N HIS A 229 -2.63 -26.08 -5.31
CA HIS A 229 -2.80 -25.14 -6.42
C HIS A 229 -4.28 -24.93 -6.77
N SER A 230 -5.19 -25.80 -6.30
CA SER A 230 -6.64 -25.70 -6.50
C SER A 230 -7.39 -25.07 -5.31
N GLY A 231 -6.67 -24.65 -4.28
CA GLY A 231 -7.16 -24.03 -3.06
C GLY A 231 -7.28 -25.02 -1.90
N SER A 232 -6.35 -24.93 -0.95
CA SER A 232 -6.35 -25.74 0.27
C SER A 232 -7.35 -25.24 1.32
N ALA A 233 -7.66 -26.08 2.33
CA ALA A 233 -8.47 -25.67 3.47
C ALA A 233 -7.96 -24.38 4.17
N LEU A 234 -6.67 -24.06 4.05
CA LEU A 234 -6.08 -22.84 4.57
C LEU A 234 -6.44 -21.60 3.72
N SER A 235 -6.43 -21.69 2.39
CA SER A 235 -6.81 -20.54 1.55
C SER A 235 -8.29 -20.19 1.72
N TRP A 236 -9.15 -21.17 2.02
CA TRP A 236 -10.57 -20.95 2.35
C TRP A 236 -10.84 -20.06 3.58
N PHE A 237 -9.84 -19.77 4.43
CA PHE A 237 -9.99 -18.77 5.49
C PHE A 237 -9.87 -17.32 5.00
N SER A 238 -9.42 -17.12 3.76
CA SER A 238 -9.27 -15.79 3.17
C SER A 238 -10.47 -15.43 2.29
N PRO A 239 -11.11 -14.26 2.50
CA PRO A 239 -12.14 -13.79 1.58
C PRO A 239 -11.60 -13.54 0.17
N ILE A 240 -10.30 -13.29 0.03
CA ILE A 240 -9.66 -13.13 -1.29
C ILE A 240 -9.72 -14.46 -2.07
N ALA A 241 -9.53 -15.59 -1.39
CA ALA A 241 -9.68 -16.90 -2.00
C ALA A 241 -11.10 -17.09 -2.52
N TRP A 242 -12.14 -16.82 -1.71
CA TRP A 242 -13.54 -17.02 -2.15
C TRP A 242 -13.87 -16.34 -3.48
N ALA A 243 -13.33 -15.15 -3.72
CA ALA A 243 -13.45 -14.49 -5.02
C ALA A 243 -12.75 -15.27 -6.14
N GLN A 244 -11.53 -15.74 -5.93
CA GLN A 244 -10.82 -16.59 -6.89
C GLN A 244 -11.51 -17.96 -7.11
N GLN A 245 -12.12 -18.54 -6.07
CA GLN A 245 -12.91 -19.77 -6.16
C GLN A 245 -14.21 -19.61 -6.96
N MET A 246 -14.58 -18.40 -7.38
CA MET A 246 -15.60 -18.20 -8.42
C MET A 246 -15.15 -18.73 -9.80
N ARG A 247 -13.83 -18.96 -9.99
CA ARG A 247 -13.23 -19.63 -11.16
C ARG A 247 -13.71 -19.09 -12.50
N ALA A 248 -13.78 -17.75 -12.61
CA ALA A 248 -14.11 -17.06 -13.85
C ALA A 248 -13.18 -17.52 -14.99
N PHE A 249 -13.75 -17.73 -16.17
CA PHE A 249 -13.05 -18.24 -17.38
C PHE A 249 -12.57 -19.70 -17.30
N VAL A 250 -12.96 -20.44 -16.26
CA VAL A 250 -12.63 -21.87 -16.12
C VAL A 250 -13.89 -22.68 -15.85
N ASP A 251 -14.38 -22.63 -14.61
CA ASP A 251 -15.56 -23.38 -14.13
C ASP A 251 -16.39 -22.46 -13.26
N LEU A 252 -17.16 -21.59 -13.91
CA LEU A 252 -17.83 -20.47 -13.26
C LEU A 252 -18.73 -20.90 -12.09
N ARG A 253 -18.47 -20.33 -10.90
CA ARG A 253 -19.18 -20.61 -9.64
C ARG A 253 -19.64 -19.31 -8.98
N TRP A 254 -20.95 -19.16 -8.79
CA TRP A 254 -21.52 -17.95 -8.18
C TRP A 254 -21.67 -18.03 -6.66
N TRP A 255 -21.73 -19.23 -6.10
CA TRP A 255 -22.00 -19.41 -4.67
C TRP A 255 -20.95 -18.77 -3.72
N PRO A 256 -19.63 -18.68 -4.03
CA PRO A 256 -18.67 -18.03 -3.13
C PRO A 256 -18.96 -16.53 -2.92
N LEU A 257 -19.67 -15.90 -3.86
CA LEU A 257 -20.13 -14.52 -3.72
C LEU A 257 -21.08 -14.36 -2.52
N ALA A 258 -21.88 -15.39 -2.21
CA ALA A 258 -22.78 -15.37 -1.05
C ALA A 258 -21.99 -15.38 0.28
N LEU A 259 -20.83 -16.05 0.34
CA LEU A 259 -19.95 -16.00 1.51
C LEU A 259 -19.38 -14.60 1.73
N LEU A 260 -18.95 -13.93 0.65
CA LEU A 260 -18.48 -12.55 0.70
C LEU A 260 -19.57 -11.60 1.18
N ALA A 261 -20.77 -11.71 0.60
CA ALA A 261 -21.92 -10.92 1.02
C ALA A 261 -22.28 -11.16 2.51
N GLY A 262 -22.29 -12.41 2.95
CA GLY A 262 -22.54 -12.77 4.35
C GLY A 262 -21.50 -12.19 5.31
N LEU A 263 -20.22 -12.27 4.96
CA LEU A 263 -19.13 -11.69 5.74
C LEU A 263 -19.23 -10.16 5.80
N THR A 264 -19.54 -9.49 4.68
CA THR A 264 -19.79 -8.04 4.65
C THR A 264 -20.92 -7.66 5.61
N VAL A 265 -22.06 -8.34 5.55
CA VAL A 265 -23.20 -8.05 6.43
C VAL A 265 -22.82 -8.25 7.90
N GLY A 266 -22.10 -9.34 8.22
CA GLY A 266 -21.61 -9.60 9.58
C GLY A 266 -20.67 -8.51 10.11
N LEU A 267 -19.74 -8.04 9.28
CA LEU A 267 -18.82 -6.95 9.65
C LEU A 267 -19.51 -5.60 9.79
N VAL A 268 -20.48 -5.29 8.93
CA VAL A 268 -21.28 -4.06 9.04
C VAL A 268 -22.13 -4.09 10.32
N ALA A 269 -22.74 -5.23 10.65
CA ALA A 269 -23.47 -5.40 11.89
C ALA A 269 -22.55 -5.24 13.12
N LEU A 270 -21.34 -5.82 13.08
CA LEU A 270 -20.34 -5.65 14.12
C LEU A 270 -19.94 -4.18 14.28
N ALA A 271 -19.68 -3.46 13.19
CA ALA A 271 -19.35 -2.05 13.22
C ALA A 271 -20.48 -1.22 13.86
N ALA A 272 -21.74 -1.50 13.51
CA ALA A 272 -22.89 -0.84 14.11
C ALA A 272 -22.99 -1.12 15.63
N VAL A 273 -22.79 -2.37 16.07
CA VAL A 273 -22.80 -2.73 17.50
C VAL A 273 -21.70 -2.01 18.28
N LEU A 274 -20.49 -1.91 17.72
CA LEU A 274 -19.38 -1.18 18.33
C LEU A 274 -19.70 0.32 18.40
N GLU A 275 -20.27 0.89 17.34
CA GLU A 275 -20.67 2.29 17.28
C GLU A 275 -21.72 2.64 18.33
N VAL A 276 -22.67 1.73 18.65
CA VAL A 276 -23.68 1.94 19.70
C VAL A 276 -23.05 2.09 21.09
N ARG A 277 -22.04 1.27 21.38
CA ARG A 277 -21.41 1.19 22.70
C ARG A 277 -20.37 2.28 22.92
N ARG A 278 -19.83 2.87 21.85
CA ARG A 278 -18.75 3.86 21.89
C ARG A 278 -19.28 5.28 22.09
N GLN A 279 -18.60 6.05 22.93
CA GLN A 279 -18.81 7.49 23.03
C GLN A 279 -18.12 8.22 21.87
N TYR A 280 -18.51 9.48 21.66
CA TYR A 280 -17.89 10.32 20.64
C TYR A 280 -16.42 10.60 21.00
N ASP A 281 -15.55 10.62 20.00
CA ASP A 281 -14.08 10.73 20.13
C ASP A 281 -13.38 9.66 21.01
N ASP A 282 -14.06 8.57 21.34
CA ASP A 282 -13.45 7.42 22.01
C ASP A 282 -13.10 6.29 21.01
N GLY A 283 -12.35 5.28 21.45
CA GLY A 283 -12.09 4.03 20.72
C GLY A 283 -12.42 2.82 21.59
N THR A 284 -12.91 1.72 21.03
CA THR A 284 -13.19 0.53 21.86
C THR A 284 -11.90 -0.15 22.36
N VAL A 285 -10.80 0.02 21.62
CA VAL A 285 -9.46 -0.32 22.12
C VAL A 285 -8.99 0.87 22.93
N ALA A 286 -8.82 0.66 24.23
CA ALA A 286 -8.29 1.69 25.12
C ALA A 286 -6.97 2.22 24.55
N SER A 287 -6.95 3.51 24.22
CA SER A 287 -5.69 4.22 24.06
C SER A 287 -4.93 4.01 25.36
N ARG A 288 -3.66 3.59 25.29
CA ARG A 288 -2.80 3.57 26.49
C ARG A 288 -2.87 4.99 27.05
N GLY A 289 -3.52 5.12 28.21
CA GLY A 289 -3.69 6.39 28.89
C GLY A 289 -2.34 6.98 29.29
N GLU A 290 -2.39 8.11 29.98
CA GLU A 290 -1.20 8.70 30.57
C GLU A 290 -0.46 7.64 31.39
N ARG A 291 0.84 7.53 31.13
CA ARG A 291 1.76 6.68 31.87
C ARG A 291 2.58 7.64 32.72
N PRO A 292 2.22 7.85 34.00
CA PRO A 292 2.92 8.80 34.87
C PRO A 292 4.42 8.50 34.95
N ASP A 293 4.77 7.21 34.91
CA ASP A 293 6.16 6.73 34.97
C ASP A 293 6.77 6.45 33.58
N ALA A 294 6.24 7.05 32.51
CA ALA A 294 6.83 6.91 31.19
C ALA A 294 8.26 7.48 31.19
N ARG A 295 9.22 6.69 30.70
CA ARG A 295 10.59 7.17 30.51
C ARG A 295 10.56 8.40 29.60
N PRO A 296 11.27 9.49 29.95
CA PRO A 296 11.32 10.67 29.13
C PRO A 296 11.91 10.34 27.76
N VAL A 297 11.40 10.99 26.72
CA VAL A 297 11.95 10.86 25.37
C VAL A 297 13.24 11.69 25.31
N CYS A 298 14.38 11.01 25.30
CA CYS A 298 15.68 11.67 25.28
C CYS A 298 15.98 12.27 23.90
N GLY A 299 15.84 13.59 23.79
CA GLY A 299 16.25 14.37 22.63
C GLY A 299 15.37 14.20 21.39
N VAL A 300 15.67 15.02 20.39
CA VAL A 300 14.88 15.13 19.15
C VAL A 300 14.98 13.88 18.28
N LEU A 301 16.17 13.26 18.23
CA LEU A 301 16.36 12.01 17.50
C LEU A 301 15.51 10.88 18.10
N GLY A 302 15.47 10.76 19.43
CA GLY A 302 14.63 9.78 20.13
C GLY A 302 13.15 9.98 19.82
N LEU A 303 12.70 11.24 19.76
CA LEU A 303 11.33 11.57 19.37
C LEU A 303 11.01 11.10 17.94
N HIS A 304 11.86 11.43 16.95
CA HIS A 304 11.67 10.97 15.57
C HIS A 304 11.61 9.44 15.46
N LEU A 305 12.52 8.73 16.14
CA LEU A 305 12.55 7.27 16.14
C LEU A 305 11.28 6.65 16.75
N ILE A 306 10.80 7.18 17.87
CA ILE A 306 9.55 6.71 18.50
C ILE A 306 8.35 6.98 17.61
N LEU A 307 8.31 8.15 16.97
CA LEU A 307 7.23 8.53 16.07
C LEU A 307 7.23 7.72 14.77
N GLN A 308 8.38 7.32 14.26
CA GLN A 308 8.53 6.54 13.03
C GLN A 308 8.47 5.02 13.26
N ARG A 309 8.57 4.53 14.51
CA ARG A 309 8.63 3.09 14.83
C ARG A 309 7.56 2.24 14.13
N GLY A 310 6.32 2.72 14.09
CA GLY A 310 5.20 1.99 13.48
C GLY A 310 5.36 1.88 11.97
N GLN A 311 5.85 2.94 11.33
CA GLN A 311 6.17 2.95 9.90
C GLN A 311 7.33 2.02 9.61
N ILE A 312 8.43 2.09 10.38
CA ILE A 312 9.59 1.23 10.20
C ILE A 312 9.20 -0.25 10.36
N ILE A 313 8.48 -0.61 11.43
CA ILE A 313 8.02 -2.00 11.64
C ILE A 313 7.16 -2.48 10.47
N GLY A 314 6.14 -1.71 10.07
CA GLY A 314 5.24 -2.11 8.98
C GLY A 314 5.96 -2.30 7.65
N TRP A 315 6.85 -1.37 7.29
CA TRP A 315 7.65 -1.46 6.06
C TRP A 315 8.73 -2.54 6.13
N SER A 316 9.36 -2.77 7.30
CA SER A 316 10.32 -3.87 7.49
C SER A 316 9.66 -5.22 7.27
N VAL A 317 8.46 -5.43 7.82
CA VAL A 317 7.71 -6.67 7.60
C VAL A 317 7.34 -6.81 6.12
N GLY A 318 6.82 -5.75 5.50
CA GLY A 318 6.45 -5.77 4.07
C GLY A 318 7.65 -6.07 3.15
N LEU A 319 8.78 -5.41 3.36
CA LEU A 319 10.00 -5.62 2.58
C LEU A 319 10.66 -6.97 2.87
N PHE A 320 10.58 -7.48 4.10
CA PHE A 320 11.05 -8.83 4.43
C PHE A 320 10.26 -9.89 3.66
N VAL A 321 8.92 -9.79 3.65
CA VAL A 321 8.04 -10.72 2.92
C VAL A 321 8.25 -10.57 1.40
N ALA A 322 8.34 -9.35 0.88
CA ALA A 322 8.64 -9.13 -0.54
C ALA A 322 10.02 -9.67 -0.93
N GLY A 323 11.01 -9.50 -0.05
CA GLY A 323 12.33 -10.08 -0.20
C GLY A 323 12.27 -11.60 -0.26
N LEU A 324 11.59 -12.25 0.70
CA LEU A 324 11.39 -13.71 0.70
C LEU A 324 10.77 -14.20 -0.60
N ALA A 325 9.72 -13.51 -1.08
CA ALA A 325 9.07 -13.85 -2.34
C ALA A 325 10.06 -13.76 -3.52
N PHE A 326 10.75 -12.62 -3.69
CA PHE A 326 11.77 -12.48 -4.74
C PHE A 326 12.86 -13.54 -4.64
N GLY A 327 13.44 -13.73 -3.45
CA GLY A 327 14.48 -14.72 -3.21
C GLY A 327 14.04 -16.12 -3.63
N SER A 328 12.80 -16.51 -3.29
CA SER A 328 12.27 -17.83 -3.64
C SER A 328 12.09 -18.08 -5.14
N MET A 329 12.00 -17.01 -5.95
CA MET A 329 11.92 -17.11 -7.42
C MET A 329 13.29 -17.34 -8.06
N THR A 330 14.39 -17.16 -7.33
CA THR A 330 15.75 -17.21 -7.88
C THR A 330 16.03 -18.50 -8.64
N LYS A 331 15.77 -19.66 -8.01
CA LYS A 331 16.03 -20.97 -8.63
C LYS A 331 15.27 -21.13 -9.95
N ALA A 332 13.98 -20.79 -9.94
CA ALA A 332 13.15 -20.87 -11.14
C ALA A 332 13.60 -19.89 -12.22
N LEU A 333 14.04 -18.68 -11.87
CA LEU A 333 14.59 -17.73 -12.84
C LEU A 333 15.88 -18.25 -13.48
N ILE A 334 16.74 -18.95 -12.71
CA ILE A 334 17.97 -19.56 -13.22
C ILE A 334 17.65 -20.74 -14.14
N GLU A 335 16.75 -21.63 -13.73
CA GLU A 335 16.37 -22.82 -14.50
C GLU A 335 15.64 -22.46 -15.80
N ASN A 336 14.76 -21.44 -15.78
CA ASN A 336 14.04 -20.96 -16.97
C ASN A 336 14.81 -19.90 -17.76
N ALA A 337 16.10 -19.68 -17.46
CA ALA A 337 16.89 -18.65 -18.13
C ALA A 337 17.07 -18.94 -19.62
N GLU A 338 17.22 -20.21 -20.01
CA GLU A 338 17.42 -20.63 -21.40
C GLU A 338 16.26 -20.23 -22.31
N GLU A 339 15.03 -20.20 -21.78
CA GLU A 339 13.83 -19.85 -22.52
C GLU A 339 13.56 -18.34 -22.59
N ASN A 340 14.13 -17.57 -21.66
CA ASN A 340 13.96 -16.11 -21.62
C ASN A 340 15.26 -15.39 -21.96
N GLN A 341 15.36 -14.90 -23.20
CA GLN A 341 16.54 -14.22 -23.74
C GLN A 341 17.04 -13.05 -22.87
N LEU A 342 16.14 -12.36 -22.13
CA LEU A 342 16.55 -11.28 -21.23
C LEU A 342 17.25 -11.81 -19.98
N ILE A 343 16.72 -12.87 -19.38
CA ILE A 343 17.29 -13.51 -18.18
C ILE A 343 18.58 -14.25 -18.56
N ALA A 344 18.58 -15.00 -19.66
CA ALA A 344 19.79 -15.60 -20.22
C ALA A 344 20.89 -14.57 -20.47
N ARG A 345 20.55 -13.38 -20.99
CA ARG A 345 21.55 -12.32 -21.22
C ARG A 345 22.11 -11.76 -19.91
N VAL A 346 21.27 -11.53 -18.90
CA VAL A 346 21.74 -11.06 -17.59
C VAL A 346 22.64 -12.11 -16.94
N ILE A 347 22.23 -13.38 -16.93
CA ILE A 347 23.01 -14.46 -16.32
C ILE A 347 24.32 -14.72 -17.07
N SER A 348 24.31 -14.71 -18.40
CA SER A 348 25.53 -14.92 -19.21
C SER A 348 26.54 -13.78 -19.08
N THR A 349 26.09 -12.55 -18.79
CA THR A 349 26.97 -11.37 -18.68
C THR A 349 27.40 -11.04 -17.25
N GLN A 350 26.52 -11.27 -16.27
CA GLN A 350 26.69 -10.81 -14.88
C GLN A 350 26.56 -11.95 -13.85
N GLY A 351 26.32 -13.18 -14.31
CA GLY A 351 26.03 -14.32 -13.43
C GLY A 351 24.73 -14.14 -12.64
N THR A 352 24.55 -14.99 -11.63
CA THR A 352 23.42 -14.91 -10.69
C THR A 352 23.40 -13.62 -9.89
N ASP A 353 24.55 -12.98 -9.71
CA ASP A 353 24.67 -11.74 -8.94
C ASP A 353 23.97 -10.55 -9.61
N GLY A 354 23.91 -10.51 -10.94
CA GLY A 354 23.11 -9.51 -11.67
C GLY A 354 21.60 -9.63 -11.38
N VAL A 355 21.09 -10.85 -11.24
CA VAL A 355 19.69 -11.11 -10.87
C VAL A 355 19.42 -10.62 -9.45
N TYR A 356 20.32 -10.95 -8.51
CA TYR A 356 20.21 -10.50 -7.12
C TYR A 356 20.29 -8.97 -6.97
N THR A 357 21.16 -8.32 -7.74
CA THR A 357 21.25 -6.86 -7.79
C THR A 357 19.93 -6.26 -8.24
N THR A 358 19.34 -6.77 -9.33
CA THR A 358 18.07 -6.27 -9.86
C THR A 358 16.93 -6.42 -8.84
N MET A 359 16.83 -7.59 -8.19
CA MET A 359 15.85 -7.82 -7.12
C MET A 359 16.03 -6.85 -5.94
N THR A 360 17.27 -6.63 -5.53
CA THR A 360 17.58 -5.74 -4.41
C THR A 360 17.31 -4.27 -4.78
N GLN A 361 17.55 -3.87 -6.03
CA GLN A 361 17.18 -2.56 -6.54
C GLN A 361 15.66 -2.31 -6.49
N PHE A 362 14.83 -3.32 -6.76
CA PHE A 362 13.37 -3.19 -6.61
C PHE A 362 12.96 -2.99 -5.15
N LEU A 363 13.54 -3.74 -4.22
CA LEU A 363 13.30 -3.57 -2.79
C LEU A 363 13.79 -2.20 -2.29
N ALA A 364 14.95 -1.73 -2.77
CA ALA A 364 15.51 -0.43 -2.45
C ALA A 364 14.64 0.72 -2.99
N ALA A 365 14.10 0.60 -4.21
CA ALA A 365 13.17 1.59 -4.75
C ALA A 365 11.92 1.73 -3.88
N ALA A 366 11.35 0.62 -3.40
CA ALA A 366 10.24 0.62 -2.46
C ALA A 366 10.62 1.25 -1.10
N ALA A 367 11.79 0.91 -0.55
CA ALA A 367 12.31 1.53 0.67
C ALA A 367 12.52 3.04 0.52
N GLY A 368 12.91 3.52 -0.67
CA GLY A 368 13.05 4.94 -1.00
C GLY A 368 11.78 5.76 -0.75
N ALA A 369 10.61 5.20 -1.09
CA ALA A 369 9.32 5.84 -0.80
C ALA A 369 9.08 6.01 0.71
N CYS A 370 9.46 5.02 1.52
CA CYS A 370 9.36 5.09 2.97
C CYS A 370 10.29 6.15 3.56
N VAL A 371 11.53 6.22 3.10
CA VAL A 371 12.55 7.20 3.52
C VAL A 371 12.10 8.62 3.21
N VAL A 372 11.63 8.87 1.99
CA VAL A 372 11.11 10.18 1.58
C VAL A 372 9.88 10.56 2.40
N SER A 373 8.95 9.62 2.62
CA SER A 373 7.77 9.86 3.47
C SER A 373 8.14 10.20 4.92
N ALA A 374 9.16 9.54 5.46
CA ALA A 374 9.64 9.76 6.83
C ALA A 374 10.21 11.17 7.03
N VAL A 375 10.92 11.71 6.04
CA VAL A 375 11.46 13.08 6.08
C VAL A 375 10.37 14.13 5.79
N LEU A 376 9.51 13.89 4.79
CA LEU A 376 8.41 14.79 4.45
C LEU A 376 7.40 14.95 5.59
N ARG A 377 7.39 14.01 6.54
CA ARG A 377 6.60 14.13 7.76
C ARG A 377 6.92 15.41 8.56
N VAL A 378 8.16 15.90 8.50
CA VAL A 378 8.53 17.17 9.13
C VAL A 378 7.65 18.33 8.62
N TYR A 379 7.36 18.34 7.32
CA TYR A 379 6.49 19.33 6.71
C TYR A 379 5.01 19.11 7.10
N SER A 380 4.55 17.86 7.23
CA SER A 380 3.19 17.61 7.72
C SER A 380 3.02 17.99 9.19
N ASP A 381 4.05 17.80 10.00
CA ASP A 381 4.05 18.16 11.42
C ASP A 381 4.07 19.69 11.58
N GLU A 382 4.72 20.41 10.67
CA GLU A 382 4.65 21.87 10.57
C GLU A 382 3.25 22.36 10.16
N GLN A 383 2.63 21.80 9.11
CA GLN A 383 1.27 22.18 8.68
C GLN A 383 0.18 21.90 9.73
N SER A 384 0.44 20.98 10.66
CA SER A 384 -0.49 20.64 11.76
C SER A 384 -0.20 21.39 13.05
N GLY A 385 0.78 22.30 13.06
CA GLY A 385 1.19 23.07 14.26
C GLY A 385 1.97 22.26 15.30
N LEU A 386 2.15 20.95 15.10
CA LEU A 386 2.89 20.08 16.02
C LEU A 386 4.39 20.41 16.04
N GLY A 387 4.94 20.85 14.90
CA GLY A 387 6.33 21.29 14.80
C GLY A 387 6.64 22.50 15.67
N GLU A 388 5.68 23.40 15.85
CA GLU A 388 5.85 24.62 16.66
C GLU A 388 6.02 24.29 18.15
N VAL A 389 5.30 23.29 18.65
CA VAL A 389 5.41 22.83 20.06
C VAL A 389 6.84 22.38 20.38
N VAL A 390 7.51 21.72 19.42
CA VAL A 390 8.90 21.27 19.60
C VAL A 390 9.88 22.44 19.46
N LEU A 391 9.65 23.33 18.48
CA LEU A 391 10.51 24.49 18.21
C LEU A 391 10.37 25.61 19.25
N ALA A 392 9.27 25.64 20.01
CA ALA A 392 9.11 26.51 21.17
C ALA A 392 10.05 26.12 22.33
N GLY A 393 10.54 24.88 22.34
CA GLY A 393 11.61 24.45 23.24
C GLY A 393 13.00 24.95 22.79
N ALA A 394 14.05 24.55 23.51
CA ALA A 394 15.44 24.87 23.16
C ALA A 394 15.98 24.00 22.00
N VAL A 395 15.20 23.83 20.92
CA VAL A 395 15.56 23.01 19.76
C VAL A 395 15.74 23.91 18.53
N SER A 396 16.94 23.87 17.93
CA SER A 396 17.17 24.60 16.69
C SER A 396 16.49 23.92 15.49
N ARG A 397 16.04 24.73 14.53
CA ARG A 397 15.49 24.25 13.23
C ARG A 397 16.46 23.31 12.51
N TRP A 398 17.77 23.57 12.64
CA TRP A 398 18.83 22.71 12.10
C TRP A 398 18.81 21.30 12.71
N VAL A 399 18.75 21.21 14.04
CA VAL A 399 18.69 19.93 14.76
C VAL A 399 17.38 19.21 14.41
N TRP A 400 16.26 19.92 14.32
CA TRP A 400 14.97 19.34 13.96
C TRP A 400 14.99 18.62 12.61
N LEU A 401 15.50 19.27 11.55
CA LEU A 401 15.55 18.68 10.20
C LEU A 401 16.66 17.63 10.06
N SER A 402 17.87 17.90 10.57
CA SER A 402 19.00 16.97 10.43
C SER A 402 18.75 15.65 11.18
N THR A 403 18.15 15.69 12.37
CA THR A 403 17.78 14.47 13.11
C THR A 403 16.67 13.69 12.42
N ALA A 404 15.75 14.35 11.70
CA ALA A 404 14.77 13.67 10.86
C ALA A 404 15.45 12.89 9.72
N VAL A 405 16.44 13.49 9.05
CA VAL A 405 17.24 12.80 8.00
C VAL A 405 18.05 11.63 8.56
N VAL A 406 18.68 11.81 9.73
CA VAL A 406 19.41 10.74 10.41
C VAL A 406 18.46 9.61 10.80
N SER A 407 17.29 9.92 11.36
CA SER A 407 16.29 8.92 11.72
C SER A 407 15.79 8.14 10.49
N ALA A 408 15.56 8.82 9.36
CA ALA A 408 15.12 8.19 8.12
C ALA A 408 16.22 7.30 7.52
N THR A 409 17.49 7.71 7.60
CA THR A 409 18.64 6.91 7.15
C THR A 409 18.85 5.68 8.05
N LEU A 410 18.69 5.81 9.36
CA LEU A 410 18.70 4.65 10.28
C LEU A 410 17.53 3.70 9.99
N GLY A 411 16.34 4.26 9.73
CA GLY A 411 15.19 3.50 9.26
C GLY A 411 15.50 2.75 7.97
N ALA A 412 16.13 3.40 6.99
CA ALA A 412 16.57 2.80 5.74
C ALA A 412 17.49 1.59 5.95
N ALA A 413 18.45 1.68 6.88
CA ALA A 413 19.32 0.57 7.23
C ALA A 413 18.55 -0.63 7.78
N VAL A 414 17.59 -0.40 8.69
CA VAL A 414 16.71 -1.46 9.22
C VAL A 414 15.85 -2.07 8.10
N LEU A 415 15.26 -1.24 7.24
CA LEU A 415 14.44 -1.69 6.12
C LEU A 415 15.25 -2.58 5.16
N MET A 416 16.43 -2.13 4.75
CA MET A 416 17.27 -2.86 3.81
C MET A 416 17.91 -4.10 4.42
N PHE A 417 18.20 -4.11 5.73
CA PHE A 417 18.61 -5.31 6.45
C PHE A 417 17.53 -6.39 6.34
N PHE A 418 16.27 -6.06 6.66
CA PHE A 418 15.18 -7.02 6.58
C PHE A 418 14.82 -7.39 5.13
N ALA A 419 14.89 -6.46 4.19
CA ALA A 419 14.69 -6.74 2.77
C ALA A 419 15.73 -7.73 2.24
N GLY A 420 17.02 -7.47 2.51
CA GLY A 420 18.14 -8.33 2.13
C GLY A 420 18.11 -9.68 2.84
N LEU A 421 17.72 -9.71 4.12
CA LEU A 421 17.55 -10.96 4.88
C LEU A 421 16.42 -11.82 4.30
N GLY A 422 15.28 -11.22 3.97
CA GLY A 422 14.19 -11.92 3.31
C GLY A 422 14.62 -12.49 1.96
N ASN A 423 15.24 -11.66 1.12
CA ASN A 423 15.77 -12.08 -0.18
C ASN A 423 16.81 -13.20 -0.04
N GLY A 424 17.72 -13.05 0.92
CA GLY A 424 18.73 -14.03 1.32
C GLY A 424 18.13 -15.38 1.71
N ILE A 425 17.18 -15.40 2.63
CA ILE A 425 16.52 -16.63 3.07
C ILE A 425 15.78 -17.30 1.91
N GLY A 426 15.02 -16.54 1.12
CA GLY A 426 14.28 -17.08 -0.02
C GLY A 426 15.20 -17.72 -1.06
N ALA A 427 16.30 -17.04 -1.41
CA ALA A 427 17.27 -17.55 -2.39
C ALA A 427 18.10 -18.70 -1.81
N GLY A 428 18.64 -18.55 -0.61
CA GLY A 428 19.51 -19.55 0.02
C GLY A 428 18.81 -20.87 0.29
N VAL A 429 17.54 -20.85 0.70
CA VAL A 429 16.74 -22.07 0.90
C VAL A 429 16.40 -22.75 -0.42
N THR A 430 16.07 -22.00 -1.47
CA THR A 430 15.67 -22.58 -2.75
C THR A 430 16.84 -23.09 -3.58
N VAL A 431 17.96 -22.36 -3.57
CA VAL A 431 19.18 -22.71 -4.31
C VAL A 431 20.06 -23.70 -3.52
N GLY A 432 19.88 -23.79 -2.20
CA GLY A 432 20.65 -24.69 -1.33
C GLY A 432 22.00 -24.12 -0.87
N ASP A 433 22.24 -22.81 -1.06
CA ASP A 433 23.44 -22.11 -0.60
C ASP A 433 23.11 -21.14 0.56
N LEU A 434 23.43 -21.54 1.79
CA LEU A 434 23.23 -20.72 2.97
C LEU A 434 24.14 -19.47 3.00
N GLY A 435 25.26 -19.48 2.26
CA GLY A 435 26.14 -18.31 2.13
C GLY A 435 25.44 -17.12 1.46
N THR A 436 24.48 -17.40 0.58
CA THR A 436 23.65 -16.40 -0.09
C THR A 436 22.83 -15.57 0.91
N ILE A 437 22.46 -16.11 2.09
CA ILE A 437 21.70 -15.36 3.10
C ILE A 437 22.51 -14.16 3.61
N ALA A 438 23.74 -14.41 4.05
CA ALA A 438 24.63 -13.36 4.54
C ALA A 438 25.01 -12.39 3.41
N LYS A 439 25.29 -12.92 2.22
CA LYS A 439 25.63 -12.13 1.02
C LYS A 439 24.53 -11.11 0.68
N LEU A 440 23.27 -11.54 0.60
CA LEU A 440 22.15 -10.67 0.24
C LEU A 440 21.73 -9.73 1.37
N THR A 441 21.89 -10.13 2.63
CA THR A 441 21.68 -9.24 3.78
C THR A 441 22.68 -8.08 3.76
N LEU A 442 23.97 -8.37 3.54
CA LEU A 442 25.01 -7.35 3.38
C LEU A 442 24.80 -6.52 2.10
N ALA A 443 24.35 -7.15 1.02
CA ALA A 443 24.04 -6.45 -0.22
C ALA A 443 22.95 -5.40 -0.02
N GLY A 444 21.89 -5.73 0.72
CA GLY A 444 20.84 -4.78 1.09
C GLY A 444 21.40 -3.54 1.78
N LEU A 445 22.30 -3.71 2.77
CA LEU A 445 22.94 -2.60 3.47
C LEU A 445 23.79 -1.71 2.54
N GLY A 446 24.28 -2.25 1.42
CA GLY A 446 24.98 -1.50 0.38
C GLY A 446 24.15 -0.38 -0.26
N TYR A 447 22.81 -0.43 -0.17
CA TYR A 447 21.91 0.60 -0.71
C TYR A 447 21.61 1.74 0.28
N VAL A 448 22.09 1.68 1.53
CA VAL A 448 21.85 2.73 2.53
C VAL A 448 22.38 4.10 2.07
N PRO A 449 23.58 4.23 1.45
CA PRO A 449 24.03 5.52 0.92
C PRO A 449 23.10 6.09 -0.17
N ALA A 450 22.57 5.24 -1.06
CA ALA A 450 21.61 5.65 -2.08
C ALA A 450 20.31 6.19 -1.45
N LEU A 451 19.83 5.53 -0.39
CA LEU A 451 18.64 5.97 0.35
C LEU A 451 18.90 7.25 1.17
N ALA A 452 20.12 7.45 1.66
CA ALA A 452 20.52 8.70 2.31
C ALA A 452 20.48 9.90 1.34
N VAL A 453 20.82 9.70 0.06
CA VAL A 453 20.65 10.74 -0.98
C VAL A 453 19.18 11.11 -1.12
N LEU A 454 18.27 10.13 -1.18
CA LEU A 454 16.82 10.40 -1.23
C LEU A 454 16.32 11.13 0.02
N ALA A 455 16.84 10.80 1.20
CA ALA A 455 16.54 11.51 2.44
C ALA A 455 17.00 12.99 2.37
N GLY A 456 18.19 13.24 1.81
CA GLY A 456 18.70 14.60 1.58
C GLY A 456 17.86 15.40 0.59
N VAL A 457 17.41 14.78 -0.51
CA VAL A 457 16.48 15.42 -1.47
C VAL A 457 15.13 15.73 -0.81
N ALA A 458 14.60 14.81 0.00
CA ALA A 458 13.38 15.06 0.76
C ALA A 458 13.56 16.19 1.79
N ALA A 459 14.74 16.32 2.41
CA ALA A 459 15.04 17.42 3.31
C ALA A 459 15.03 18.77 2.57
N LEU A 460 15.58 18.83 1.36
CA LEU A 460 15.46 20.02 0.50
C LEU A 460 14.01 20.33 0.16
N ALA A 461 13.22 19.31 -0.20
CA ALA A 461 11.80 19.45 -0.49
C ALA A 461 11.03 20.07 0.70
N VAL A 462 11.33 19.62 1.92
CA VAL A 462 10.80 20.22 3.16
C VAL A 462 11.27 21.67 3.31
N ALA A 463 12.56 21.94 3.11
CA ALA A 463 13.15 23.28 3.25
C ALA A 463 12.51 24.31 2.29
N VAL A 464 12.22 23.92 1.04
CA VAL A 464 11.59 24.80 0.04
C VAL A 464 10.05 24.74 0.00
N ARG A 465 9.41 23.95 0.89
CA ARG A 465 7.94 23.75 0.95
C ARG A 465 7.34 23.11 -0.31
N GLN A 466 8.12 22.31 -1.03
CA GLN A 466 7.73 21.66 -2.28
C GLN A 466 7.82 20.14 -2.15
N VAL A 467 6.81 19.54 -1.50
CA VAL A 467 6.73 18.09 -1.22
C VAL A 467 6.86 17.23 -2.49
N TRP A 468 6.42 17.74 -3.65
CA TRP A 468 6.49 17.05 -4.93
C TRP A 468 7.93 16.75 -5.38
N ILE A 469 8.93 17.53 -4.93
CA ILE A 469 10.35 17.29 -5.26
C ILE A 469 10.81 15.94 -4.69
N GLY A 470 10.44 15.64 -3.44
CA GLY A 470 10.78 14.36 -2.81
C GLY A 470 10.18 13.17 -3.58
N TRP A 471 8.89 13.28 -3.94
CA TRP A 471 8.21 12.23 -4.72
C TRP A 471 8.72 12.11 -6.15
N SER A 472 9.17 13.21 -6.75
CA SER A 472 9.79 13.19 -8.08
C SER A 472 11.10 12.41 -8.07
N ALA A 473 11.88 12.47 -6.99
CA ALA A 473 13.09 11.65 -6.85
C ALA A 473 12.77 10.15 -6.77
N VAL A 474 11.71 9.76 -6.05
CA VAL A 474 11.24 8.36 -6.01
C VAL A 474 10.74 7.93 -7.39
N ALA A 475 9.91 8.76 -8.03
CA ALA A 475 9.39 8.49 -9.37
C ALA A 475 10.52 8.35 -10.39
N PHE A 476 11.55 9.18 -10.28
CA PHE A 476 12.75 9.10 -11.11
C PHE A 476 13.51 7.79 -10.93
N VAL A 477 13.73 7.35 -9.69
CA VAL A 477 14.37 6.06 -9.39
C VAL A 477 13.59 4.91 -10.03
N VAL A 478 12.27 4.88 -9.81
CA VAL A 478 11.38 3.86 -10.40
C VAL A 478 11.40 3.93 -11.92
N LEU A 479 11.19 5.10 -12.52
CA LEU A 479 11.17 5.25 -13.97
C LEU A 479 12.50 4.83 -14.61
N SER A 480 13.62 5.20 -13.99
CA SER A 480 14.95 4.80 -14.44
C SER A 480 15.16 3.29 -14.38
N LEU A 481 14.70 2.64 -13.31
CA LEU A 481 14.83 1.19 -13.11
C LEU A 481 13.96 0.38 -14.07
N TYR A 482 12.68 0.73 -14.17
CA TYR A 482 11.71 -0.08 -14.92
C TYR A 482 11.61 0.31 -16.39
N LEU A 483 11.70 1.60 -16.69
CA LEU A 483 11.45 2.15 -18.02
C LEU A 483 12.72 2.71 -18.68
N GLY A 484 13.86 2.79 -17.98
CA GLY A 484 15.06 3.42 -18.51
C GLY A 484 15.52 2.80 -19.84
N ALA A 485 15.58 1.46 -19.89
CA ALA A 485 15.90 0.72 -21.11
C ALA A 485 14.78 0.83 -22.16
N LEU A 486 13.51 0.77 -21.75
CA LEU A 486 12.35 0.78 -22.64
C LEU A 486 12.16 2.13 -23.33
N LEU A 487 12.34 3.23 -22.59
CA LEU A 487 12.29 4.61 -23.08
C LEU A 487 13.60 5.04 -23.76
N ARG A 488 14.61 4.17 -23.81
CA ARG A 488 15.94 4.46 -24.36
C ARG A 488 16.53 5.75 -23.79
N LEU A 489 16.42 5.95 -22.48
CA LEU A 489 16.91 7.17 -21.82
C LEU A 489 18.43 7.32 -22.01
N PRO A 490 18.95 8.56 -22.08
CA PRO A 490 20.38 8.80 -22.12
C PRO A 490 21.08 8.16 -20.91
N ARG A 491 22.25 7.55 -21.13
CA ARG A 491 22.99 6.85 -20.07
C ARG A 491 23.26 7.73 -18.85
N TRP A 492 23.63 8.99 -19.05
CA TRP A 492 23.89 9.95 -17.97
C TRP A 492 22.67 10.13 -17.04
N LEU A 493 21.46 9.97 -17.57
CA LEU A 493 20.23 10.09 -16.80
C LEU A 493 19.97 8.82 -15.98
N ILE A 494 20.16 7.64 -16.57
CA ILE A 494 20.05 6.37 -15.82
C ILE A 494 21.09 6.32 -14.70
N ASP A 495 22.30 6.78 -15.03
CA ASP A 495 23.45 6.90 -14.15
C ASP A 495 23.28 7.91 -13.01
N LEU A 496 22.29 8.80 -13.09
CA LEU A 496 21.97 9.75 -12.03
C LEU A 496 21.19 9.07 -10.90
N SER A 497 20.54 7.93 -11.17
CA SER A 497 19.77 7.18 -10.17
C SER A 497 20.69 6.62 -9.08
N PRO A 498 20.56 7.04 -7.81
CA PRO A 498 21.41 6.53 -6.72
C PRO A 498 21.25 5.02 -6.53
N VAL A 499 20.02 4.51 -6.68
CA VAL A 499 19.72 3.08 -6.58
C VAL A 499 20.27 2.32 -7.79
N GLY A 500 20.16 2.86 -9.00
CA GLY A 500 20.68 2.22 -10.22
C GLY A 500 22.21 2.13 -10.26
N ARG A 501 22.90 3.11 -9.66
CA ARG A 501 24.36 3.12 -9.49
C ARG A 501 24.86 2.16 -8.42
N THR A 502 23.99 1.70 -7.53
CA THR A 502 24.34 0.68 -6.54
C THR A 502 24.10 -0.68 -7.15
N THR A 503 25.16 -1.45 -7.26
CA THR A 503 25.18 -2.73 -8.00
C THR A 503 25.52 -3.92 -7.10
N VAL A 504 25.59 -3.73 -5.78
CA VAL A 504 25.86 -4.80 -4.81
C VAL A 504 24.74 -5.87 -4.88
N PRO A 505 25.05 -7.18 -4.92
CA PRO A 505 26.36 -7.82 -4.72
C PRO A 505 27.23 -8.05 -5.96
N LEU A 506 26.79 -7.64 -7.17
CA LEU A 506 27.56 -7.82 -8.40
C LEU A 506 28.97 -7.24 -8.31
N ASP A 507 29.08 -6.01 -7.81
CA ASP A 507 30.31 -5.34 -7.46
C ASP A 507 30.07 -4.36 -6.30
N VAL A 508 31.13 -3.96 -5.62
CA VAL A 508 31.08 -2.94 -4.55
C VAL A 508 31.69 -1.64 -5.11
N PRO A 509 30.88 -0.73 -5.67
CA PRO A 509 31.37 0.51 -6.26
C PRO A 509 31.72 1.52 -5.15
N ALA A 510 32.81 1.28 -4.41
CA ALA A 510 33.21 2.10 -3.27
C ALA A 510 33.31 3.61 -3.60
N PRO A 511 33.85 4.04 -4.76
CA PRO A 511 33.81 5.45 -5.15
C PRO A 511 32.39 6.01 -5.27
N ALA A 512 31.46 5.26 -5.85
CA ALA A 512 30.07 5.69 -6.00
C ALA A 512 29.37 5.83 -4.64
N LEU A 513 29.60 4.88 -3.73
CA LEU A 513 29.05 4.94 -2.37
C LEU A 513 29.57 6.14 -1.58
N ILE A 514 30.87 6.46 -1.72
CA ILE A 514 31.47 7.66 -1.10
C ILE A 514 30.84 8.93 -1.68
N VAL A 515 30.71 9.02 -3.01
CA VAL A 515 30.06 10.17 -3.68
C VAL A 515 28.62 10.33 -3.21
N MET A 516 27.86 9.23 -3.07
CA MET A 516 26.50 9.28 -2.53
C MET A 516 26.47 9.80 -1.09
N LEU A 517 27.37 9.35 -0.23
CA LEU A 517 27.42 9.80 1.16
C LEU A 517 27.78 11.29 1.27
N VAL A 518 28.75 11.76 0.46
CA VAL A 518 29.10 13.18 0.35
C VAL A 518 27.91 13.99 -0.18
N THR A 519 27.24 13.50 -1.22
CA THR A 519 26.05 14.15 -1.81
C THR A 519 24.92 14.23 -0.78
N ALA A 520 24.58 13.14 -0.11
CA ALA A 520 23.56 13.11 0.94
C ALA A 520 23.86 14.10 2.07
N THR A 521 25.12 14.16 2.51
CA THR A 521 25.57 15.12 3.53
C THR A 521 25.44 16.56 3.03
N GLY A 522 25.90 16.85 1.81
CA GLY A 522 25.79 18.17 1.19
C GLY A 522 24.34 18.65 1.06
N LEU A 523 23.44 17.79 0.55
CA LEU A 523 22.01 18.10 0.44
C LEU A 523 21.38 18.38 1.80
N THR A 524 21.73 17.59 2.82
CA THR A 524 21.22 17.77 4.20
C THR A 524 21.70 19.08 4.81
N VAL A 525 22.98 19.43 4.60
CA VAL A 525 23.58 20.68 5.06
C VAL A 525 22.89 21.88 4.39
N VAL A 526 22.73 21.85 3.07
CA VAL A 526 22.03 22.92 2.33
C VAL A 526 20.58 23.03 2.79
N ALA A 527 19.87 21.91 2.94
CA ALA A 527 18.49 21.89 3.43
C ALA A 527 18.37 22.49 4.83
N GLY A 528 19.30 22.16 5.74
CA GLY A 528 19.34 22.74 7.08
C GLY A 528 19.54 24.25 7.06
N PHE A 529 20.37 24.78 6.16
CA PHE A 529 20.66 26.22 6.08
C PHE A 529 19.44 26.97 5.59
N LEU A 530 18.81 26.47 4.53
CA LEU A 530 17.55 27.01 3.99
C LEU A 530 16.42 26.94 5.03
N TYR A 531 16.30 25.82 5.73
CA TYR A 531 15.25 25.63 6.74
C TYR A 531 15.45 26.55 7.96
N ARG A 532 16.71 26.88 8.32
CA ARG A 532 17.02 27.83 9.40
C ARG A 532 16.63 29.27 9.05
N GLN A 533 16.80 29.68 7.79
CA GLN A 533 16.51 31.04 7.35
C GLN A 533 15.02 31.30 7.08
N ARG A 534 14.19 30.25 7.09
CA ARG A 534 12.76 30.32 6.81
C ARG A 534 11.96 30.48 8.09
N ASP A 535 10.85 31.20 8.02
CA ASP A 535 9.82 31.22 9.07
C ASP A 535 8.98 29.93 9.08
N ALA A 536 8.40 29.62 10.24
CA ALA A 536 7.46 28.49 10.40
C ALA A 536 6.08 28.91 9.85
N VAL A 537 5.26 27.94 9.45
CA VAL A 537 3.96 28.16 8.77
C VAL A 537 2.82 28.31 9.75
#